data_AF-A0A849VAA9-F1
#
_entry.id   AF-A0A849VAA9-F1
#
_cell.length_a   1.000
_cell.length_b   1.000
_cell.length_c   1.000
_cell.angle_alpha   90.00
_cell.angle_beta   90.00
_cell.angle_gamma   90.00
#
_symmetry.space_group_name_H-M   'P 1'
#
loop_
_entity.id
_entity.type
_entity.pdbx_description
1 polymer ?
#
loop_
_entity_poly.entity_id
_entity_poly.type
_entity_poly.pdbx_seq_one_letter_code
_entity_poly.pdbx_strand_id
1 'polypeptide(L)'
;MYQYATKQRKPNNTGLPDKVKNGIEGLSGMDMSDVKVHYNSSKPATVQAHAYTQGSNIYVAPGQQQHVAHEAWHVVQQKQGRVKPTTSIGGMAVNDNAGLEREADIMGAKAARFG
;
A
#
# COMPACT_ATOMS: atom_id res chain seq x y z
N MET A 1 33.37 -18.95 -2.41
CA MET A 1 33.16 -17.63 -1.75
C MET A 1 32.04 -16.92 -2.49
N TYR A 2 30.77 -17.06 -2.07
CA TYR A 2 29.68 -16.31 -2.69
C TYR A 2 29.64 -14.91 -2.09
N GLN A 3 29.84 -13.89 -2.91
CA GLN A 3 29.70 -12.50 -2.49
C GLN A 3 28.22 -12.21 -2.26
N TYR A 4 27.85 -11.97 -1.01
CA TYR A 4 26.56 -11.37 -0.68
C TYR A 4 26.59 -9.93 -1.18
N ALA A 5 26.07 -9.69 -2.39
CA ALA A 5 25.84 -8.34 -2.88
C ALA A 5 24.84 -7.68 -1.94
N THR A 6 25.30 -6.73 -1.12
CA THR A 6 24.42 -5.83 -0.37
C THR A 6 23.60 -5.06 -1.40
N LYS A 7 22.34 -5.48 -1.60
CA LYS A 7 21.39 -4.79 -2.48
C LYS A 7 21.32 -3.34 -1.99
N GLN A 8 21.99 -2.42 -2.69
CA GLN A 8 21.99 -1.01 -2.33
C GLN A 8 20.53 -0.57 -2.25
N ARG A 9 20.10 -0.15 -1.05
CA ARG A 9 18.73 0.33 -0.85
C ARG A 9 18.57 1.58 -1.70
N LYS A 10 17.77 1.48 -2.76
CA LYS A 10 17.38 2.66 -3.56
C LYS A 10 16.76 3.70 -2.62
N PRO A 11 17.06 5.00 -2.80
CA PRO A 11 16.44 6.06 -2.02
C PRO A 11 14.91 5.92 -2.00
N ASN A 12 14.31 6.07 -0.83
CA ASN A 12 12.88 5.95 -0.67
C ASN A 12 12.17 7.29 -0.95
N ASN A 13 11.66 7.44 -2.17
CA ASN A 13 10.96 8.65 -2.62
C ASN A 13 9.43 8.45 -2.70
N THR A 14 8.89 7.45 -2.00
CA THR A 14 7.49 7.04 -2.16
C THR A 14 6.55 7.65 -1.13
N GLY A 15 7.10 8.23 -0.07
CA GLY A 15 6.34 8.67 1.11
C GLY A 15 5.92 7.51 2.04
N LEU A 16 6.21 6.25 1.70
CA LEU A 16 6.10 5.15 2.64
C LEU A 16 7.21 5.26 3.69
N PRO A 17 6.94 5.00 4.98
CA PRO A 17 8.00 4.78 5.96
C PRO A 17 8.92 3.64 5.48
N ASP A 18 10.24 3.78 5.63
CA ASP A 18 11.22 2.78 5.16
C ASP A 18 10.91 1.38 5.68
N LYS A 19 10.50 1.27 6.94
CA LYS A 19 10.13 0.00 7.56
C LYS A 19 8.95 -0.65 6.85
N VAL A 20 7.91 0.13 6.57
CA VAL A 20 6.73 -0.34 5.82
C VAL A 20 7.16 -0.76 4.43
N LYS A 21 7.86 0.11 3.67
CA LYS A 21 8.31 -0.22 2.31
C LYS A 21 9.11 -1.53 2.29
N ASN A 22 10.15 -1.64 3.10
CA ASN A 22 10.98 -2.85 3.17
C ASN A 22 10.16 -4.09 3.58
N GLY A 23 9.23 -3.94 4.52
CA GLY A 23 8.34 -5.01 4.94
C GLY A 23 7.40 -5.47 3.85
N ILE A 24 6.79 -4.54 3.11
CA ILE A 24 5.93 -4.87 1.97
C ILE A 24 6.74 -5.60 0.89
N GLU A 25 7.88 -5.03 0.48
CA GLU A 25 8.73 -5.62 -0.56
C GLU A 25 9.25 -7.00 -0.14
N GLY A 26 9.67 -7.16 1.13
CA GLY A 26 10.18 -8.42 1.66
C GLY A 26 9.11 -9.51 1.81
N LEU A 27 7.89 -9.15 2.19
CA LEU A 27 6.79 -10.10 2.36
C LEU A 27 6.11 -10.47 1.04
N SER A 28 6.06 -9.55 0.07
CA SER A 28 5.33 -9.76 -1.19
C SER A 28 6.22 -10.11 -2.38
N GLY A 29 7.52 -9.79 -2.32
CA GLY A 29 8.43 -9.88 -3.47
C GLY A 29 8.20 -8.80 -4.54
N MET A 30 7.28 -7.85 -4.32
CA MET A 30 6.96 -6.78 -5.26
C MET A 30 7.84 -5.56 -5.03
N ASP A 31 8.25 -4.88 -6.11
CA ASP A 31 8.90 -3.56 -6.02
C ASP A 31 7.85 -2.50 -5.65
N MET A 32 8.14 -1.66 -4.67
CA MET A 32 7.26 -0.58 -4.22
C MET A 32 7.81 0.81 -4.58
N SER A 33 8.88 0.89 -5.37
CA SER A 33 9.58 2.16 -5.68
C SER A 33 8.79 3.17 -6.49
N ASP A 34 7.74 2.75 -7.18
CA ASP A 34 6.80 3.60 -7.94
C ASP A 34 5.62 4.11 -7.10
N VAL A 35 5.48 3.67 -5.85
CA VAL A 35 4.40 4.09 -4.97
C VAL A 35 4.54 5.57 -4.60
N LYS A 36 3.41 6.26 -4.45
CA LYS A 36 3.36 7.65 -3.96
C LYS A 36 2.27 7.81 -2.91
N VAL A 37 2.66 8.19 -1.70
CA VAL A 37 1.74 8.52 -0.61
C VAL A 37 1.48 10.02 -0.61
N HIS A 38 0.21 10.38 -0.76
CA HIS A 38 -0.32 11.74 -0.71
C HIS A 38 -0.95 11.96 0.67
N TYR A 39 -0.13 12.40 1.62
CA TYR A 39 -0.59 12.74 2.97
C TYR A 39 -1.42 14.02 3.00
N ASN A 40 -2.30 14.12 4.01
CA ASN A 40 -3.20 15.26 4.21
C ASN A 40 -4.06 15.56 2.97
N SER A 41 -4.42 14.52 2.22
CA SER A 41 -5.22 14.65 1.02
C SER A 41 -6.69 14.90 1.37
N SER A 42 -7.35 15.77 0.62
CA SER A 42 -8.80 15.97 0.68
C SER A 42 -9.59 14.88 -0.06
N LYS A 43 -8.94 14.05 -0.88
CA LYS A 43 -9.62 13.05 -1.72
C LYS A 43 -10.37 11.97 -0.93
N PRO A 44 -9.84 11.38 0.16
CA PRO A 44 -10.58 10.33 0.87
C PRO A 44 -11.97 10.79 1.35
N ALA A 45 -12.11 12.07 1.72
CA ALA A 45 -13.39 12.63 2.14
C ALA A 45 -14.48 12.61 1.04
N THR A 46 -14.11 12.68 -0.24
CA THR A 46 -15.09 12.66 -1.36
C THR A 46 -15.76 11.30 -1.53
N VAL A 47 -15.18 10.25 -0.94
CA VAL A 47 -15.70 8.88 -0.95
C VAL A 47 -15.95 8.36 0.48
N GLN A 48 -16.02 9.25 1.46
CA GLN A 48 -16.24 8.93 2.88
C GLN A 48 -15.24 7.91 3.46
N ALA A 49 -13.99 7.98 3.01
CA ALA A 49 -12.91 7.12 3.47
C ALA A 49 -11.85 7.90 4.28
N HIS A 50 -11.05 7.18 5.06
CA HIS A 50 -9.87 7.73 5.76
C HIS A 50 -8.61 7.69 4.89
N ALA A 51 -8.47 6.65 4.09
CA ALA A 51 -7.45 6.51 3.06
C ALA A 51 -7.99 5.62 1.95
N TYR A 52 -7.35 5.63 0.78
CA TYR A 52 -7.60 4.64 -0.25
C TYR A 52 -6.41 4.53 -1.21
N THR A 53 -6.39 3.41 -1.94
CA THR A 53 -5.36 3.09 -2.94
C THR A 53 -5.93 3.06 -4.35
N GLN A 54 -5.28 3.77 -5.28
CA GLN A 54 -5.59 3.76 -6.71
C GLN A 54 -4.31 3.59 -7.52
N GLY A 55 -4.09 2.37 -8.03
CA GLY A 55 -2.83 2.00 -8.66
C GLY A 55 -1.69 2.12 -7.65
N SER A 56 -0.62 2.80 -8.03
CA SER A 56 0.53 3.07 -7.14
C SER A 56 0.35 4.33 -6.29
N ASN A 57 -0.83 4.96 -6.26
CA ASN A 57 -1.08 6.14 -5.44
C ASN A 57 -1.90 5.78 -4.20
N ILE A 58 -1.41 6.22 -3.03
CA ILE A 58 -2.10 6.08 -1.75
C ILE A 58 -2.49 7.47 -1.28
N TYR A 59 -3.77 7.71 -1.04
CA TYR A 59 -4.28 8.99 -0.54
C TYR A 59 -4.67 8.83 0.92
N VAL A 60 -4.16 9.71 1.78
CA VAL A 60 -4.37 9.62 3.24
C VAL A 60 -4.92 10.94 3.75
N ALA A 61 -6.06 10.90 4.44
CA ALA A 61 -6.65 12.08 5.06
C ALA A 61 -5.77 12.60 6.21
N PRO A 62 -5.91 13.87 6.62
CA PRO A 62 -5.19 14.40 7.77
C PRO A 62 -5.40 13.55 9.03
N GLY A 63 -4.29 13.16 9.68
CA GLY A 63 -4.32 12.35 10.90
C GLY A 63 -4.60 10.86 10.71
N GLN A 64 -4.58 10.35 9.47
CA GLN A 64 -4.92 8.95 9.15
C GLN A 64 -3.70 8.10 8.70
N GLN A 65 -2.48 8.50 9.08
CA GLN A 65 -1.23 7.84 8.67
C GLN A 65 -1.13 6.36 9.09
N GLN A 66 -1.87 5.94 10.11
CA GLN A 66 -1.93 4.54 10.54
C GLN A 66 -2.45 3.60 9.46
N HIS A 67 -3.21 4.10 8.49
CA HIS A 67 -3.75 3.30 7.38
C HIS A 67 -2.71 3.01 6.28
N VAL A 68 -1.57 3.72 6.26
CA VAL A 68 -0.59 3.62 5.15
C VAL A 68 -0.09 2.20 4.89
N ALA A 69 0.14 1.41 5.94
CA ALA A 69 0.63 0.04 5.75
C ALA A 69 -0.43 -0.90 5.16
N HIS A 70 -1.69 -0.70 5.54
CA HIS A 70 -2.85 -1.40 4.97
C HIS A 70 -3.01 -1.03 3.49
N GLU A 71 -3.04 0.27 3.18
CA GLU A 71 -3.13 0.77 1.80
C GLU A 71 -1.96 0.31 0.92
N ALA A 72 -0.75 0.27 1.46
CA ALA A 72 0.40 -0.26 0.73
C ALA A 72 0.24 -1.75 0.37
N TRP A 73 -0.50 -2.53 1.16
CA TRP A 73 -0.81 -3.91 0.81
C TRP A 73 -1.86 -4.01 -0.31
N HIS A 74 -2.79 -3.07 -0.42
CA HIS A 74 -3.68 -2.99 -1.58
C HIS A 74 -2.92 -2.77 -2.89
N VAL A 75 -1.82 -1.99 -2.87
CA VAL A 75 -0.95 -1.87 -4.05
C VAL A 75 -0.40 -3.24 -4.47
N VAL A 76 0.03 -4.07 -3.52
CA VAL A 76 0.50 -5.44 -3.80
C VAL A 76 -0.61 -6.26 -4.46
N GLN A 77 -1.82 -6.23 -3.92
CA GLN A 77 -2.96 -6.96 -4.46
C GLN A 77 -3.31 -6.52 -5.88
N GLN A 78 -3.27 -5.21 -6.15
CA GLN A 78 -3.49 -4.64 -7.49
C GLN A 78 -2.39 -5.08 -8.46
N LYS A 79 -1.12 -5.02 -8.06
CA LYS A 79 0.01 -5.49 -8.89
C LYS A 79 -0.03 -6.99 -9.16
N GLN A 80 -0.60 -7.79 -8.26
CA GLN A 80 -0.84 -9.22 -8.46
C GLN A 80 -2.05 -9.52 -9.35
N GLY A 81 -2.81 -8.51 -9.78
CA GLY A 81 -4.00 -8.68 -10.61
C GLY A 81 -5.18 -9.36 -9.89
N ARG A 82 -5.14 -9.42 -8.55
CA ARG A 82 -6.20 -10.06 -7.73
C ARG A 82 -7.40 -9.13 -7.50
N VAL A 83 -7.19 -7.82 -7.63
CA VAL A 83 -8.22 -6.79 -7.44
C VAL A 83 -8.98 -6.59 -8.75
N LYS A 84 -10.05 -7.37 -8.94
CA LYS A 84 -11.02 -7.15 -10.02
C LYS A 84 -12.13 -6.22 -9.52
N PRO A 85 -12.54 -5.19 -10.27
CA PRO A 85 -13.68 -4.37 -9.88
C PRO A 85 -14.93 -5.22 -9.64
N THR A 86 -15.53 -5.10 -8.45
CA THR A 86 -16.83 -5.72 -8.12
C THR A 86 -17.93 -4.68 -8.01
N THR A 87 -17.57 -3.42 -7.73
CA THR A 87 -18.48 -2.29 -7.61
C THR A 87 -17.85 -0.99 -8.11
N SER A 88 -18.61 0.11 -8.08
CA SER A 88 -18.12 1.45 -8.37
C SER A 88 -18.68 2.45 -7.36
N ILE A 89 -17.80 3.28 -6.79
CA ILE A 89 -18.16 4.35 -5.85
C ILE A 89 -17.67 5.67 -6.44
N GLY A 90 -18.59 6.58 -6.74
CA GLY A 90 -18.24 7.89 -7.31
C GLY A 90 -17.48 7.80 -8.64
N GLY A 91 -17.69 6.73 -9.43
CA GLY A 91 -16.97 6.47 -10.68
C GLY A 91 -15.63 5.75 -10.53
N MET A 92 -15.20 5.43 -9.30
CA MET A 92 -14.00 4.62 -9.05
C MET A 92 -14.38 3.16 -8.94
N ALA A 93 -13.72 2.32 -9.74
CA ALA A 93 -13.81 0.87 -9.66
C ALA A 93 -13.22 0.37 -8.32
N VAL A 94 -14.04 -0.31 -7.51
CA VAL A 94 -13.67 -0.81 -6.18
C VAL A 94 -13.86 -2.33 -6.13
N ASN A 95 -13.04 -3.00 -5.33
CA ASN A 95 -13.22 -4.40 -4.96
C ASN A 95 -13.62 -4.44 -3.48
N ASP A 96 -14.71 -5.14 -3.16
CA ASP A 96 -15.28 -5.26 -1.80
C ASP A 96 -15.07 -6.66 -1.19
N ASN A 97 -14.09 -7.41 -1.68
CA ASN A 97 -13.80 -8.76 -1.19
C ASN A 97 -13.22 -8.71 0.23
N ALA A 98 -14.02 -9.09 1.22
CA ALA A 98 -13.62 -9.13 2.63
C ALA A 98 -12.35 -9.95 2.92
N GLY A 99 -12.03 -10.95 2.09
CA GLY A 99 -10.80 -11.72 2.19
C GLY A 99 -9.55 -10.90 1.83
N LEU A 100 -9.65 -10.02 0.83
CA LEU A 100 -8.56 -9.11 0.44
C LEU A 100 -8.36 -8.01 1.50
N GLU A 101 -9.44 -7.46 2.06
CA GLU A 101 -9.39 -6.49 3.16
C GLU A 101 -8.69 -7.08 4.39
N ARG A 102 -9.10 -8.29 4.81
CA ARG A 102 -8.48 -8.98 5.95
C ARG A 102 -7.02 -9.30 5.70
N GLU A 103 -6.66 -9.66 4.47
CA GLU A 103 -5.26 -9.89 4.11
C GLU A 103 -4.45 -8.58 4.22
N ALA A 104 -5.00 -7.45 3.76
CA ALA A 104 -4.36 -6.14 3.86
C ALA A 104 -4.13 -5.71 5.32
N ASP A 105 -5.08 -5.98 6.22
CA ASP A 105 -4.90 -5.74 7.65
C ASP A 105 -3.74 -6.55 8.23
N ILE A 106 -3.75 -7.87 8.02
CA ILE A 106 -2.76 -8.78 8.61
C ILE A 106 -1.37 -8.46 8.06
N MET A 107 -1.26 -8.32 6.75
CA MET A 107 0.02 -8.16 6.09
C MET A 107 0.55 -6.74 6.19
N GLY A 108 -0.31 -5.73 6.20
CA GLY A 108 0.07 -4.35 6.52
C GLY A 108 0.64 -4.24 7.93
N ALA A 109 -0.03 -4.83 8.92
CA ALA A 109 0.47 -4.86 10.30
C ALA A 109 1.81 -5.62 10.41
N LYS A 110 1.95 -6.74 9.69
CA LYS A 110 3.20 -7.51 9.63
C LYS A 110 4.33 -6.69 8.99
N ALA A 111 4.07 -5.98 7.90
CA ALA A 111 5.02 -5.12 7.22
C ALA A 111 5.48 -3.96 8.10
N ALA A 112 4.56 -3.29 8.82
CA ALA A 112 4.89 -2.22 9.76
C ALA A 112 5.80 -2.69 10.92
N ARG A 113 5.79 -3.99 11.22
CA ARG A 113 6.61 -4.62 12.26
C ARG A 113 7.88 -5.27 11.72
N PHE A 114 8.02 -5.37 10.40
CA PHE A 114 9.09 -6.08 9.73
C PHE A 114 10.48 -5.52 10.10
N GLY A 115 11.36 -6.39 10.58
CA GLY A 115 12.72 -6.10 11.02
C GLY A 115 13.60 -7.28 10.67
#